data_AF-X7EDT8-F1
#
_entry.id   AF-X7EDT8-F1
#
_cell.length_a   1.000
_cell.length_b   1.000
_cell.length_c   1.000
_cell.angle_alpha   90.00
_cell.angle_beta   90.00
_cell.angle_gamma   90.00
#
_symmetry.space_group_name_H-M   'P 1'
#
loop_
_entity.id
_entity.type
_entity.pdbx_description
1 polymer ?
#
loop_
_entity_poly.entity_id
_entity_poly.type
_entity_poly.pdbx_seq_one_letter_code
_entity_poly.pdbx_strand_id
1 'polypeptide(L)'
;MSISVDPSIRSRPSYTGVAVIAGLALLLAAELAGIGIVYKHRIDFYCIDNWPPAACRAASRTLVSMYCVLGALALTAMLRPAPFRTLSAGARFRPLPLALNAIGIALAFVPLRYLVAGEAMDKVLPAFAFWTLGMGFILAGLMLCVAPLSGWRRFLRDAGGAILPAIGAGLVAPWLAVLIRPAWRSLDEISAVTFAAVTQLIGALGYDVATDPERRIIGTETFSVSVNPSCSGIEGLALVTLFVTLYLWLFRAELRFPRALLLYPVGLAASALFNVVRITALLVIGFEGNPELAVGGFHSHAGWLMFTLVALGLIALAQTLPGLKVPAATSGPVAPIRTVLPFWQDPVVARILPFATFMLGALLASAFLMQPALAYPARAVALIAVMAPFWPLYRSLGWRADPGAMGVGALVAAMWILIPVPAAEAPPYGALSGGLLALWILARGIGTTLLIPVIEELFFRDYLESRIRRGSGPLWAIVAALVSAGLFAALHDRWAEAFVAGLAFSWLARRSGGRIADAILAHGLANGLIFAAALATGRFEII
;
A
#
# COMPACT_ATOMS: atom_id res chain seq x y z
N MET A 1 -27.66 2.65 -49.22
CA MET A 1 -26.74 3.65 -48.64
C MET A 1 -25.94 2.93 -47.55
N SER A 2 -24.86 2.26 -47.95
CA SER A 2 -23.99 1.47 -47.06
C SER A 2 -23.00 2.42 -46.37
N ILE A 3 -23.17 2.60 -45.06
CA ILE A 3 -22.24 3.37 -44.24
C ILE A 3 -20.95 2.55 -44.11
N SER A 4 -19.91 2.93 -44.85
CA SER A 4 -18.57 2.39 -44.68
C SER A 4 -18.02 2.88 -43.34
N VAL A 5 -17.99 1.98 -42.37
CA VAL A 5 -17.27 2.18 -41.10
C VAL A 5 -15.78 2.11 -41.40
N ASP A 6 -15.10 3.25 -41.21
CA ASP A 6 -13.64 3.39 -41.30
C ASP A 6 -12.92 2.32 -40.45
N PRO A 7 -12.05 1.47 -41.02
CA PRO A 7 -11.30 0.44 -40.29
C PRO A 7 -10.25 0.99 -39.31
N SER A 8 -10.01 2.30 -39.26
CA SER A 8 -8.90 2.90 -38.50
C SER A 8 -9.04 2.86 -36.96
N ILE A 9 -10.18 2.45 -36.40
CA ILE A 9 -10.48 2.56 -34.95
C ILE A 9 -10.38 1.21 -34.19
N ARG A 10 -9.61 0.23 -34.70
CA ARG A 10 -9.31 -1.02 -33.94
C ARG A 10 -7.85 -1.45 -34.00
N SER A 11 -6.89 -0.52 -33.94
CA SER A 11 -5.51 -0.90 -33.64
C SER A 11 -5.40 -1.28 -32.15
N ARG A 12 -5.47 -2.59 -31.87
CA ARG A 12 -5.03 -3.13 -30.57
C ARG A 12 -3.58 -2.67 -30.36
N PRO A 13 -3.20 -2.13 -29.20
CA PRO A 13 -1.82 -1.73 -28.95
C PRO A 13 -0.91 -2.94 -29.20
N SER A 14 0.20 -2.74 -29.92
CA SER A 14 1.21 -3.78 -30.04
C SER A 14 1.72 -4.09 -28.63
N TYR A 15 1.62 -5.37 -28.22
CA TYR A 15 2.03 -5.81 -26.88
C TYR A 15 3.50 -5.43 -26.56
N THR A 16 4.32 -5.20 -27.58
CA THR A 16 5.70 -4.74 -27.50
C THR A 16 5.84 -3.31 -26.98
N GLY A 17 5.00 -2.37 -27.41
CA GLY A 17 5.12 -0.96 -26.99
C GLY A 17 4.86 -0.78 -25.49
N VAL A 18 3.81 -1.41 -24.97
CA VAL A 18 3.48 -1.37 -23.54
C VAL A 18 4.62 -1.98 -22.71
N ALA A 19 5.22 -3.08 -23.19
CA ALA A 19 6.27 -3.80 -22.47
C ALA A 19 7.53 -2.95 -22.30
N VAL A 20 7.89 -2.23 -23.35
CA VAL A 20 9.00 -1.28 -23.31
C VAL A 20 8.72 -0.14 -22.34
N ILE A 21 7.51 0.45 -22.34
CA ILE A 21 7.17 1.53 -21.40
C ILE A 21 7.30 1.08 -19.95
N ALA A 22 6.77 -0.09 -19.61
CA ALA A 22 6.88 -0.61 -18.26
C ALA A 22 8.35 -0.92 -17.88
N GLY A 23 9.14 -1.46 -18.81
CA GLY A 23 10.58 -1.65 -18.60
C GLY A 23 11.32 -0.33 -18.37
N LEU A 24 11.01 0.72 -19.13
CA LEU A 24 11.57 2.07 -18.93
C LEU A 24 11.13 2.70 -17.60
N ALA A 25 9.89 2.47 -17.18
CA ALA A 25 9.37 2.94 -15.89
C ALA A 25 10.04 2.22 -14.71
N LEU A 26 10.24 0.90 -14.82
CA LEU A 26 11.00 0.12 -13.84
C LEU A 26 12.46 0.55 -13.78
N LEU A 27 13.08 0.82 -14.94
CA LEU A 27 14.43 1.34 -15.03
C LEU A 27 14.54 2.69 -14.31
N LEU A 28 13.65 3.65 -14.59
CA LEU A 28 13.63 4.93 -13.89
C LEU A 28 13.45 4.77 -12.37
N ALA A 29 12.53 3.90 -11.95
CA ALA A 29 12.30 3.63 -10.53
C ALA A 29 13.56 3.04 -9.86
N ALA A 30 14.23 2.09 -10.51
CA ALA A 30 15.48 1.49 -10.03
C ALA A 30 16.62 2.51 -9.97
N GLU A 31 16.74 3.39 -10.97
CA GLU A 31 17.74 4.47 -11.01
C GLU A 31 17.53 5.47 -9.87
N LEU A 32 16.29 5.96 -9.69
CA LEU A 32 15.96 6.88 -8.62
C LEU A 32 16.16 6.26 -7.23
N ALA A 33 15.76 5.00 -7.06
CA ALA A 33 15.97 4.26 -5.82
C ALA A 33 17.47 4.05 -5.55
N GLY A 34 18.24 3.61 -6.55
CA GLY A 34 19.68 3.40 -6.43
C GLY A 34 20.43 4.69 -6.08
N ILE A 35 20.13 5.80 -6.76
CA ILE A 35 20.66 7.13 -6.43
C ILE A 35 20.29 7.48 -4.98
N GLY A 36 19.01 7.40 -4.62
CA GLY A 36 18.53 7.74 -3.28
C GLY A 36 19.18 6.91 -2.16
N ILE A 37 19.30 5.59 -2.34
CA ILE A 37 19.93 4.68 -1.37
C ILE A 37 21.41 5.01 -1.19
N VAL A 38 22.14 5.22 -2.30
CA VAL A 38 23.56 5.55 -2.24
C VAL A 38 23.78 6.89 -1.52
N TYR A 39 23.03 7.94 -1.87
CA TYR A 39 23.12 9.23 -1.19
C TYR A 39 22.63 9.19 0.26
N LYS A 40 21.78 8.23 0.64
CA LYS A 40 21.31 8.09 2.03
C LYS A 40 22.28 7.32 2.93
N HIS A 41 22.96 6.31 2.38
CA HIS A 41 23.72 5.33 3.19
C HIS A 41 25.22 5.31 2.93
N ARG A 42 25.72 5.95 1.86
CA ARG A 42 27.14 5.91 1.48
C ARG A 42 27.89 7.22 1.70
N ILE A 43 27.19 8.29 2.05
CA ILE A 43 27.80 9.58 2.40
C ILE A 43 27.46 9.94 3.84
N ASP A 44 28.47 10.40 4.57
CA ASP A 44 28.30 11.02 5.87
C ASP A 44 28.16 12.52 5.65
N PHE A 45 27.00 12.92 5.10
CA PHE A 45 26.72 14.30 4.70
C PHE A 45 25.29 14.68 5.08
N TYR A 46 25.17 15.38 6.20
CA TYR A 46 23.93 16.01 6.62
C TYR A 46 23.84 17.40 6.01
N CYS A 47 22.90 17.59 5.08
CA CYS A 47 22.82 18.84 4.31
C CYS A 47 22.76 20.08 5.20
N ILE A 48 21.95 20.05 6.28
CA ILE A 48 21.75 21.22 7.13
C ILE A 48 22.99 21.62 7.94
N ASP A 49 23.90 20.68 8.16
CA ASP A 49 25.13 20.91 8.90
C ASP A 49 26.25 21.47 8.00
N ASN A 50 26.15 21.27 6.68
CA ASN A 50 27.19 21.63 5.72
C ASN A 50 26.78 22.77 4.79
N TRP A 51 25.49 22.91 4.46
CA TRP A 51 24.97 23.86 3.47
C TRP A 51 23.88 24.77 4.05
N PRO A 52 23.63 25.94 3.41
CA PRO A 52 22.58 26.85 3.85
C PRO A 52 21.21 26.15 3.87
N PRO A 53 20.36 26.44 4.87
CA PRO A 53 19.02 25.87 4.95
C PRO A 53 18.19 26.10 3.68
N ALA A 54 18.43 27.19 2.94
CA ALA A 54 17.79 27.46 1.66
C ALA A 54 18.15 26.44 0.58
N ALA A 55 19.43 26.05 0.48
CA ALA A 55 19.91 25.04 -0.47
C ALA A 55 19.32 23.67 -0.13
N CYS A 56 19.31 23.28 1.14
CA CYS A 56 18.71 22.00 1.57
C CYS A 56 17.21 21.94 1.31
N ARG A 57 16.48 23.03 1.59
CA ARG A 57 15.06 23.14 1.24
C ARG A 57 14.83 23.06 -0.26
N ALA A 58 15.70 23.69 -1.07
CA ALA A 58 15.61 23.62 -2.52
C ALA A 58 15.81 22.19 -3.04
N ALA A 59 16.86 21.49 -2.58
CA ALA A 59 17.12 20.09 -2.94
C ALA A 59 15.92 19.18 -2.60
N SER A 60 15.43 19.27 -1.36
CA SER A 60 14.26 18.52 -0.90
C SER A 60 13.01 18.82 -1.73
N ARG A 61 12.70 20.10 -1.97
CA ARG A 61 11.52 20.49 -2.74
C ARG A 61 11.60 20.03 -4.19
N THR A 62 12.75 20.16 -4.85
CA THR A 62 12.94 19.71 -6.24
C THR A 62 12.69 18.21 -6.36
N LEU A 63 13.18 17.41 -5.41
CA LEU A 63 12.95 15.97 -5.37
C LEU A 63 11.45 15.65 -5.21
N VAL A 64 10.77 16.30 -4.26
CA VAL A 64 9.33 16.10 -4.04
C VAL A 64 8.52 16.55 -5.26
N SER A 65 8.83 17.71 -5.85
CA SER A 65 8.19 18.21 -7.08
C SER A 65 8.33 17.21 -8.22
N MET A 66 9.50 16.59 -8.39
CA MET A 66 9.71 15.54 -9.40
C MET A 66 8.79 14.34 -9.17
N TYR A 67 8.69 13.85 -7.94
CA TYR A 67 7.76 12.76 -7.62
C TYR A 67 6.30 13.16 -7.84
N CYS A 68 5.91 14.39 -7.47
CA CYS A 68 4.57 14.91 -7.73
C CYS A 68 4.27 15.01 -9.23
N VAL A 69 5.23 15.44 -10.06
CA VAL A 69 5.08 15.47 -11.52
C VAL A 69 4.93 14.05 -12.09
N LEU A 70 5.78 13.11 -11.67
CA LEU A 70 5.68 11.71 -12.11
C LEU A 70 4.33 11.09 -11.71
N GLY A 71 3.88 11.34 -10.48
CA GLY A 71 2.57 10.91 -9.99
C GLY A 71 1.40 11.54 -10.76
N ALA A 72 1.45 12.85 -11.01
CA ALA A 72 0.44 13.57 -11.78
C ALA A 72 0.36 13.09 -13.24
N LEU A 73 1.50 12.83 -13.87
CA LEU A 73 1.58 12.27 -15.22
C LEU A 73 1.06 10.84 -15.26
N ALA A 74 1.42 10.00 -14.28
CA ALA A 74 0.90 8.63 -14.17
C ALA A 74 -0.63 8.63 -13.99
N LEU A 75 -1.15 9.49 -13.10
CA LEU A 75 -2.59 9.65 -12.91
C LEU A 75 -3.27 10.13 -14.19
N THR A 76 -2.69 11.11 -14.88
CA THR A 76 -3.24 11.62 -16.14
C THR A 76 -3.22 10.54 -17.23
N ALA A 77 -2.18 9.71 -17.29
CA ALA A 77 -2.12 8.57 -18.20
C ALA A 77 -3.16 7.49 -17.87
N MET A 78 -3.48 7.28 -16.59
CA MET A 78 -4.56 6.38 -16.17
C MET A 78 -5.94 6.94 -16.53
N LEU A 79 -6.15 8.25 -16.36
CA LEU A 79 -7.42 8.93 -16.63
C LEU A 79 -7.69 9.14 -18.13
N ARG A 80 -6.65 9.43 -18.90
CA ARG A 80 -6.70 9.72 -20.34
C ARG A 80 -5.65 8.89 -21.09
N PRO A 81 -5.87 7.57 -21.25
CA PRO A 81 -4.87 6.68 -21.81
C PRO A 81 -4.62 6.88 -23.31
N ALA A 82 -5.57 7.45 -24.07
CA ALA A 82 -5.49 7.50 -25.53
C ALA A 82 -4.26 8.28 -26.07
N PRO A 83 -3.96 9.51 -25.64
CA PRO A 83 -2.77 10.24 -26.10
C PRO A 83 -1.45 9.52 -25.75
N PHE A 84 -1.38 8.93 -24.54
CA PHE A 84 -0.20 8.21 -24.09
C PHE A 84 0.00 6.90 -24.85
N ARG A 85 -1.07 6.21 -25.23
CA ARG A 85 -1.01 5.02 -26.10
C ARG A 85 -0.46 5.35 -27.48
N THR A 86 -0.92 6.46 -28.08
CA THR A 86 -0.40 6.91 -29.38
C THR A 86 1.08 7.27 -29.30
N LEU A 87 1.49 7.98 -28.25
CA LEU A 87 2.90 8.33 -28.01
C LEU A 87 3.78 7.09 -27.82
N SER A 88 3.31 6.12 -27.02
CA SER A 88 4.07 4.91 -26.68
C SER A 88 4.02 3.79 -27.71
N ALA A 89 3.18 3.90 -28.75
CA ALA A 89 3.08 2.88 -29.80
C ALA A 89 4.42 2.59 -30.50
N GLY A 90 5.32 3.58 -30.53
CA GLY A 90 6.64 3.48 -31.11
C GLY A 90 7.78 3.20 -30.13
N ALA A 91 7.50 2.95 -28.84
CA ALA A 91 8.51 2.84 -27.79
C ALA A 91 9.41 1.63 -28.00
N ARG A 92 10.74 1.85 -27.96
CA ARG A 92 11.76 0.79 -28.13
C ARG A 92 12.99 1.11 -27.29
N PHE A 93 13.63 0.08 -26.74
CA PHE A 93 14.98 0.21 -26.23
C PHE A 93 15.93 0.51 -27.39
N ARG A 94 16.68 1.60 -27.29
CA ARG A 94 17.65 2.03 -28.30
C ARG A 94 18.98 2.31 -27.61
N PRO A 95 20.11 1.87 -28.18
CA PRO A 95 21.41 1.97 -27.50
C PRO A 95 21.83 3.41 -27.24
N LEU A 96 21.61 4.33 -28.19
CA LEU A 96 22.02 5.72 -28.05
C LEU A 96 21.25 6.48 -26.94
N PRO A 97 19.89 6.45 -26.89
CA PRO A 97 19.14 6.99 -25.76
C PRO A 97 19.46 6.33 -24.41
N LEU A 98 19.73 5.02 -24.38
CA LEU A 98 20.15 4.33 -23.16
C LEU A 98 21.56 4.76 -22.71
N ALA A 99 22.48 5.00 -23.64
CA ALA A 99 23.79 5.56 -23.32
C ALA A 99 23.67 6.98 -22.73
N LEU A 100 22.77 7.81 -23.28
CA LEU A 100 22.48 9.14 -22.72
C LEU A 100 21.95 9.03 -21.27
N ASN A 101 21.02 8.11 -21.03
CA ASN A 101 20.52 7.82 -19.69
C ASN A 101 21.63 7.35 -18.74
N ALA A 102 22.50 6.42 -19.17
CA ALA A 102 23.63 5.94 -18.39
C ALA A 102 24.66 7.04 -18.07
N ILE A 103 24.92 7.97 -19.00
CA ILE A 103 25.73 9.16 -18.75
C ILE A 103 25.07 10.02 -17.67
N GLY A 104 23.74 10.16 -17.70
CA GLY A 104 22.99 10.87 -16.67
C GLY A 104 23.18 10.28 -15.27
N ILE A 105 23.15 8.94 -15.15
CA ILE A 105 23.45 8.24 -13.89
C ILE A 105 24.88 8.55 -13.43
N ALA A 106 25.86 8.46 -14.32
CA ALA A 106 27.26 8.75 -14.00
C ALA A 106 27.44 10.19 -13.49
N LEU A 107 26.80 11.17 -14.15
CA LEU A 107 26.80 12.58 -13.73
C LEU A 107 26.13 12.77 -12.37
N ALA A 108 24.99 12.09 -12.12
CA ALA A 108 24.29 12.15 -10.84
C ALA A 108 25.12 11.60 -9.68
N PHE A 109 26.12 10.76 -9.93
CA PHE A 109 27.04 10.23 -8.91
C PHE A 109 28.36 11.02 -8.76
N VAL A 110 28.65 11.99 -9.63
CA VAL A 110 29.86 12.83 -9.49
C VAL A 110 29.94 13.54 -8.13
N PRO A 111 28.84 14.08 -7.55
CA PRO A 111 28.90 14.73 -6.24
C PRO A 111 29.33 13.83 -5.07
N LEU A 112 29.20 12.50 -5.18
CA LEU A 112 29.68 11.57 -4.15
C LEU A 112 31.19 11.69 -3.87
N ARG A 113 31.96 12.24 -4.80
CA ARG A 113 33.41 12.36 -4.68
C ARG A 113 33.86 13.48 -3.76
N TYR A 114 32.98 14.44 -3.46
CA TYR A 114 33.31 15.65 -2.71
C TYR A 114 32.24 16.05 -1.69
N LEU A 115 31.11 15.35 -1.61
CA LEU A 115 30.13 15.53 -0.52
C LEU A 115 30.56 14.73 0.70
N VAL A 116 31.55 15.28 1.42
CA VAL A 116 32.09 14.76 2.67
C VAL A 116 31.89 15.80 3.78
N ALA A 117 31.69 15.35 5.03
CA ALA A 117 31.52 16.23 6.18
C ALA A 117 32.66 17.24 6.31
N GLY A 118 32.31 18.52 6.50
CA GLY A 118 33.29 19.60 6.74
C GLY A 118 33.76 20.37 5.50
N GLU A 119 33.24 20.07 4.30
CA GLU A 119 33.58 20.81 3.07
C GLU A 119 32.70 22.02 2.77
N ALA A 120 33.31 23.01 2.11
CA ALA A 120 32.88 24.40 2.01
C ALA A 120 31.71 24.67 1.04
N MET A 121 31.07 25.83 1.26
CA MET A 121 29.92 26.35 0.50
C MET A 121 30.13 26.45 -1.03
N ASP A 122 31.38 26.42 -1.50
CA ASP A 122 31.73 26.45 -2.92
C ASP A 122 31.27 25.19 -3.69
N LYS A 123 30.99 24.09 -2.98
CA LYS A 123 30.52 22.83 -3.58
C LYS A 123 29.01 22.75 -3.82
N VAL A 124 28.22 23.71 -3.34
CA VAL A 124 26.75 23.73 -3.53
C VAL A 124 26.40 23.80 -5.02
N LEU A 125 26.90 24.83 -5.71
CA LEU A 125 26.58 25.06 -7.12
C LEU A 125 26.99 23.90 -8.04
N PRO A 126 28.23 23.34 -7.96
CA PRO A 126 28.61 22.21 -8.80
C PRO A 126 27.77 20.95 -8.50
N ALA A 127 27.42 20.67 -7.24
CA ALA A 127 26.56 19.54 -6.91
C ALA A 127 25.17 19.66 -7.55
N PHE A 128 24.52 20.82 -7.42
CA PHE A 128 23.24 21.08 -8.07
C PHE A 128 23.34 21.02 -9.60
N ALA A 129 24.43 21.49 -10.20
CA ALA A 129 24.65 21.41 -11.64
C ALA A 129 24.75 19.94 -12.10
N PHE A 130 25.55 19.12 -11.43
CA PHE A 130 25.70 17.70 -11.76
C PHE A 130 24.40 16.92 -11.55
N TRP A 131 23.64 17.17 -10.47
CA TRP A 131 22.34 16.54 -10.28
C TRP A 131 21.32 16.96 -11.34
N THR A 132 21.28 18.25 -11.70
CA THR A 132 20.35 18.76 -12.71
C THR A 132 20.67 18.19 -14.09
N LEU A 133 21.95 18.20 -14.48
CA LEU A 133 22.40 17.62 -15.74
C LEU A 133 22.19 16.11 -15.77
N GLY A 134 22.55 15.42 -14.69
CA GLY A 134 22.38 13.97 -14.55
C GLY A 134 20.92 13.55 -14.68
N MET A 135 20.02 14.22 -13.95
CA MET A 135 18.59 13.97 -14.04
C MET A 135 18.03 14.33 -15.43
N GLY A 136 18.48 15.44 -16.00
CA GLY A 136 18.10 15.85 -17.36
C GLY A 136 18.43 14.79 -18.40
N PHE A 137 19.62 14.18 -18.30
CA PHE A 137 20.08 13.14 -19.23
C PHE A 137 19.36 11.80 -19.00
N ILE A 138 19.12 11.42 -17.74
CA ILE A 138 18.28 10.25 -17.39
C ILE A 138 16.92 10.37 -18.07
N LEU A 139 16.22 11.48 -17.82
CA LEU A 139 14.88 11.71 -18.35
C LEU A 139 14.88 11.86 -19.87
N ALA A 140 15.83 12.57 -20.46
CA ALA A 140 15.94 12.72 -21.91
C ALA A 140 16.19 11.38 -22.61
N GLY A 141 17.08 10.55 -22.09
CA GLY A 141 17.34 9.20 -22.61
C GLY A 141 16.09 8.33 -22.59
N LEU A 142 15.36 8.32 -21.47
CA LEU A 142 14.10 7.57 -21.37
C LEU A 142 13.02 8.13 -22.30
N MET A 143 12.86 9.46 -22.37
CA MET A 143 11.90 10.11 -23.28
C MET A 143 12.16 9.74 -24.74
N LEU A 144 13.43 9.67 -25.15
CA LEU A 144 13.82 9.30 -26.53
C LEU A 144 13.63 7.79 -26.82
N CYS A 145 13.65 6.93 -25.80
CA CYS A 145 13.22 5.54 -25.91
C CYS A 145 11.70 5.41 -26.09
N VAL A 146 10.92 6.29 -25.47
CA VAL A 146 9.45 6.31 -25.61
C VAL A 146 9.04 6.78 -27.01
N ALA A 147 9.58 7.91 -27.47
CA ALA A 147 9.26 8.47 -28.77
C ALA A 147 10.35 9.45 -29.27
N PRO A 148 10.52 9.62 -30.58
CA PRO A 148 11.37 10.69 -31.11
C PRO A 148 10.78 12.08 -30.78
N LEU A 149 11.61 13.13 -30.88
CA LEU A 149 11.21 14.52 -30.59
C LEU A 149 9.97 14.97 -31.37
N SER A 150 9.81 14.51 -32.61
CA SER A 150 8.61 14.79 -33.43
C SER A 150 7.33 14.19 -32.83
N GLY A 151 7.42 13.01 -32.20
CA GLY A 151 6.32 12.36 -31.49
C GLY A 151 5.93 13.13 -30.23
N TRP A 152 6.91 13.60 -29.45
CA TRP A 152 6.67 14.46 -28.29
C TRP A 152 6.05 15.81 -28.64
N ARG A 153 6.51 16.45 -29.74
CA ARG A 153 5.92 17.69 -30.25
C ARG A 153 4.45 17.51 -30.64
N ARG A 154 4.12 16.39 -31.31
CA ARG A 154 2.74 16.05 -31.65
C ARG A 154 1.91 15.78 -30.39
N PHE A 155 2.43 15.01 -29.45
CA PHE A 155 1.75 14.74 -28.18
C PHE A 155 1.46 16.02 -27.37
N LEU A 156 2.41 16.95 -27.31
CA LEU A 156 2.18 18.25 -26.65
C LEU A 156 1.15 19.11 -27.39
N ARG A 157 1.09 19.03 -28.73
CA ARG A 157 0.04 19.72 -29.50
C ARG A 157 -1.35 19.15 -29.21
N ASP A 158 -1.46 17.83 -29.17
CA ASP A 158 -2.75 17.13 -29.08
C ASP A 158 -3.26 17.02 -27.63
N ALA A 159 -2.36 16.90 -26.65
CA ALA A 159 -2.68 16.67 -25.24
C ALA A 159 -2.14 17.74 -24.28
N GLY A 160 -1.39 18.74 -24.78
CA GLY A 160 -0.72 19.75 -23.94
C GLY A 160 -1.66 20.52 -23.02
N GLY A 161 -2.88 20.79 -23.46
CA GLY A 161 -3.91 21.46 -22.64
C GLY A 161 -4.28 20.70 -21.36
N ALA A 162 -4.08 19.38 -21.31
CA ALA A 162 -4.27 18.57 -20.11
C ALA A 162 -2.95 18.24 -19.38
N ILE A 163 -1.86 18.08 -20.12
CA ILE A 163 -0.57 17.65 -19.58
C ILE A 163 0.19 18.80 -18.92
N LEU A 164 0.21 19.99 -19.52
CA LEU A 164 0.94 21.13 -18.98
C LEU A 164 0.38 21.59 -17.62
N PRO A 165 -0.95 21.67 -17.39
CA PRO A 165 -1.49 21.92 -16.05
C PRO A 165 -1.13 20.84 -15.04
N ALA A 166 -1.10 19.56 -15.43
CA ALA A 166 -0.71 18.47 -14.52
C ALA A 166 0.76 18.56 -14.11
N ILE A 167 1.67 18.88 -15.04
CA ILE A 167 3.07 19.15 -14.75
C ILE A 167 3.20 20.38 -13.84
N GLY A 168 2.51 21.47 -14.17
CA GLY A 168 2.50 22.69 -13.35
C GLY A 168 2.01 22.43 -11.93
N ALA A 169 0.93 21.68 -11.78
CA ALA A 169 0.41 21.26 -10.48
C ALA A 169 1.44 20.43 -9.70
N GLY A 170 2.09 19.45 -10.34
CA GLY A 170 3.14 18.65 -9.71
C GLY A 170 4.35 19.48 -9.25
N LEU A 171 4.79 20.44 -10.06
CA LEU A 171 5.91 21.32 -9.73
C LEU A 171 5.61 22.24 -8.53
N VAL A 172 4.40 22.80 -8.50
CA VAL A 172 3.97 23.76 -7.46
C VAL A 172 3.46 23.07 -6.20
N ALA A 173 3.08 21.79 -6.25
CA ALA A 173 2.50 21.07 -5.12
C ALA A 173 3.27 21.21 -3.79
N PRO A 174 4.61 21.08 -3.72
CA PRO A 174 5.34 21.25 -2.45
C PRO A 174 5.30 22.69 -1.92
N TRP A 175 5.24 23.68 -2.81
CA TRP A 175 5.12 25.09 -2.44
C TRP A 175 3.71 25.42 -1.96
N LEU A 176 2.69 24.87 -2.62
CA LEU A 176 1.31 24.99 -2.20
C LEU A 176 1.10 24.32 -0.84
N ALA A 177 1.71 23.16 -0.60
CA ALA A 177 1.70 22.50 0.71
C ALA A 177 2.34 23.37 1.81
N VAL A 178 3.38 24.15 1.50
CA VAL A 178 3.95 25.13 2.42
C VAL A 178 3.02 26.32 2.63
N LEU A 179 2.44 26.85 1.55
CA LEU A 179 1.54 28.00 1.58
C LEU A 179 0.23 27.71 2.32
N ILE A 180 -0.18 26.44 2.35
CA ILE A 180 -1.36 25.96 3.09
C ILE A 180 -1.04 25.69 4.57
N ARG A 181 0.23 25.72 5.01
CA ARG A 181 0.57 25.57 6.45
C ARG A 181 -0.13 26.57 7.38
N PRO A 182 -0.41 27.83 7.02
CA PRO A 182 -1.21 28.70 7.87
C PRO A 182 -2.67 28.25 7.96
N ALA A 183 -3.23 27.65 6.91
CA ALA A 183 -4.51 26.96 7.01
C ALA A 183 -4.40 25.73 7.92
N TRP A 184 -3.20 25.20 8.17
CA TRP A 184 -3.00 24.22 9.23
C TRP A 184 -3.15 24.81 10.65
N ARG A 185 -3.32 26.13 10.83
CA ARG A 185 -3.80 26.68 12.12
C ARG A 185 -5.23 26.24 12.44
N SER A 186 -6.04 25.90 11.42
CA SER A 186 -7.33 25.21 11.67
C SER A 186 -7.14 23.82 12.30
N LEU A 187 -5.93 23.24 12.22
CA LEU A 187 -5.62 21.98 12.91
C LEU A 187 -5.53 22.17 14.43
N ASP A 188 -5.12 23.35 14.88
CA ASP A 188 -5.16 23.70 16.31
C ASP A 188 -6.60 23.77 16.82
N GLU A 189 -7.52 24.27 16.00
CA GLU A 189 -8.95 24.28 16.33
C GLU A 189 -9.54 22.87 16.39
N ILE A 190 -9.22 21.98 15.43
CA ILE A 190 -9.67 20.57 15.45
C ILE A 190 -9.11 19.85 16.68
N SER A 191 -7.86 20.09 17.03
CA SER A 191 -7.24 19.53 18.23
C SER A 191 -7.88 20.06 19.51
N ALA A 192 -8.28 21.34 19.54
CA ALA A 192 -8.98 21.95 20.68
C ALA A 192 -10.40 21.37 20.85
N VAL A 193 -11.14 21.18 19.75
CA VAL A 193 -12.47 20.53 19.77
C VAL A 193 -12.34 19.09 20.24
N THR A 194 -11.35 18.36 19.73
CA THR A 194 -11.08 16.97 20.15
C THR A 194 -10.74 16.91 21.64
N PHE A 195 -9.84 17.79 22.11
CA PHE A 195 -9.49 17.90 23.52
C PHE A 195 -10.73 18.15 24.39
N ALA A 196 -11.56 19.14 24.05
CA ALA A 196 -12.76 19.45 24.80
C ALA A 196 -13.75 18.26 24.84
N ALA A 197 -13.97 17.60 23.70
CA ALA A 197 -14.86 16.44 23.62
C ALA A 197 -14.35 15.25 24.44
N VAL A 198 -13.04 14.99 24.42
CA VAL A 198 -12.41 13.93 25.24
C VAL A 198 -12.53 14.24 26.71
N THR A 199 -12.25 15.49 27.14
CA THR A 199 -12.39 15.93 28.53
C THR A 199 -13.83 15.79 29.04
N GLN A 200 -14.82 16.15 28.21
CA GLN A 200 -16.23 15.98 28.57
C GLN A 200 -16.60 14.50 28.70
N LEU A 201 -16.18 13.67 27.74
CA LEU A 201 -16.51 12.25 27.73
C LEU A 201 -15.84 11.49 28.88
N ILE A 202 -14.57 11.78 29.18
CA ILE A 202 -13.85 11.12 30.29
C ILE A 202 -14.43 11.52 31.65
N GLY A 203 -14.83 12.78 31.82
CA GLY A 203 -15.55 13.25 33.01
C GLY A 203 -16.94 12.62 33.13
N ALA A 204 -17.66 12.45 32.02
CA ALA A 204 -18.95 11.75 32.00
C ALA A 204 -18.84 10.26 32.36
N LEU A 205 -17.67 9.65 32.15
CA LEU A 205 -17.36 8.28 32.60
C LEU A 205 -16.97 8.20 34.09
N GLY A 206 -16.90 9.34 34.80
CA GLY A 206 -16.63 9.40 36.24
C GLY A 206 -15.15 9.50 36.63
N TYR A 207 -14.25 9.74 35.68
CA TYR A 207 -12.84 9.96 35.98
C TYR A 207 -12.57 11.42 36.34
N ASP A 208 -11.86 11.64 37.44
CA ASP A 208 -11.33 12.95 37.81
C ASP A 208 -9.94 13.12 37.16
N VAL A 209 -9.80 14.10 36.26
CA VAL A 209 -8.60 14.31 35.45
C VAL A 209 -8.13 15.75 35.54
N ALA A 210 -6.83 15.94 35.74
CA ALA A 210 -6.20 17.23 35.56
C ALA A 210 -6.09 17.54 34.06
N THR A 211 -6.35 18.81 33.72
CA THR A 211 -6.28 19.27 32.32
C THR A 211 -5.39 20.51 32.22
N ASP A 212 -4.54 20.52 31.20
CA ASP A 212 -3.78 21.71 30.77
C ASP A 212 -4.24 22.05 29.34
N PRO A 213 -5.14 23.04 29.18
CA PRO A 213 -5.67 23.42 27.87
C PRO A 213 -4.64 24.03 26.91
N GLU A 214 -3.58 24.67 27.42
CA GLU A 214 -2.55 25.28 26.58
C GLU A 214 -1.68 24.21 25.93
N ARG A 215 -1.26 23.22 26.73
CA ARG A 215 -0.46 22.08 26.25
C ARG A 215 -1.30 20.91 25.73
N ARG A 216 -2.63 21.01 25.86
CA ARG A 216 -3.61 19.98 25.53
C ARG A 216 -3.32 18.64 26.22
N ILE A 217 -2.95 18.69 27.49
CA ILE A 217 -2.66 17.50 28.30
C ILE A 217 -3.90 17.13 29.11
N ILE A 218 -4.26 15.86 29.08
CA ILE A 218 -5.33 15.26 29.90
C ILE A 218 -4.71 14.08 30.65
N GLY A 219 -4.90 14.00 31.97
CA GLY A 219 -4.38 12.88 32.72
C GLY A 219 -4.50 13.00 34.23
N THR A 220 -3.88 12.04 34.91
CA THR A 220 -3.65 12.01 36.34
C THR A 220 -2.14 12.11 36.62
N GLU A 221 -1.73 12.00 37.88
CA GLU A 221 -0.31 11.94 38.24
C GLU A 221 0.41 10.71 37.66
N THR A 222 -0.30 9.59 37.47
CA THR A 222 0.28 8.31 37.06
C THR A 222 0.29 8.11 35.55
N PHE A 223 -0.66 8.70 34.83
CA PHE A 223 -0.74 8.60 33.38
C PHE A 223 -1.32 9.87 32.78
N SER A 224 -0.65 10.43 31.78
CA SER A 224 -1.13 11.61 31.06
C SER A 224 -0.80 11.52 29.58
N VAL A 225 -1.66 12.15 28.77
CA VAL A 225 -1.54 12.13 27.32
C VAL A 225 -1.67 13.56 26.81
N SER A 226 -0.77 13.94 25.91
CA SER A 226 -0.88 15.18 25.16
C SER A 226 -1.62 14.93 23.84
N VAL A 227 -2.67 15.70 23.58
CA VAL A 227 -3.37 15.71 22.29
C VAL A 227 -2.57 16.57 21.32
N ASN A 228 -1.50 15.99 20.81
CA ASN A 228 -0.63 16.61 19.80
C ASN A 228 -1.29 16.54 18.39
N PRO A 229 -0.68 17.13 17.34
CA PRO A 229 -1.24 17.10 15.99
C PRO A 229 -1.53 15.69 15.44
N SER A 230 -0.77 14.65 15.83
CA SER A 230 -1.07 13.26 15.44
C SER A 230 -2.31 12.67 16.13
N CYS A 231 -2.65 13.14 17.34
CA CYS A 231 -3.85 12.71 18.08
C CYS A 231 -5.11 13.51 17.72
N SER A 232 -4.96 14.63 17.00
CA SER A 232 -6.07 15.54 16.64
C SER A 232 -7.20 14.92 15.81
N GLY A 233 -6.99 13.76 15.18
CA GLY A 233 -7.95 13.11 14.29
C GLY A 233 -7.88 13.57 12.82
N ILE A 234 -6.98 14.51 12.50
CA ILE A 234 -6.83 15.08 11.16
C ILE A 234 -6.42 14.04 10.11
N GLU A 235 -5.51 13.14 10.47
CA GLU A 235 -5.12 12.03 9.59
C GLU A 235 -6.32 11.16 9.25
N GLY A 236 -7.17 10.85 10.23
CA GLY A 236 -8.42 10.11 10.02
C GLY A 236 -9.39 10.85 9.10
N LEU A 237 -9.57 12.15 9.27
CA LEU A 237 -10.42 12.98 8.41
C LEU A 237 -9.89 13.02 6.96
N ALA A 238 -8.56 13.15 6.79
CA ALA A 238 -7.90 13.16 5.49
C ALA A 238 -8.05 11.80 4.78
N LEU A 239 -7.81 10.69 5.49
CA LEU A 239 -7.96 9.33 4.96
C LEU A 239 -9.40 9.04 4.54
N VAL A 240 -10.39 9.43 5.36
CA VAL A 240 -11.81 9.26 5.01
C VAL A 240 -12.19 10.13 3.82
N THR A 241 -11.71 11.37 3.75
CA THR A 241 -11.94 12.25 2.59
C THR A 241 -11.39 11.62 1.32
N LEU A 242 -10.14 11.14 1.36
CA LEU A 242 -9.49 10.48 0.22
C LEU A 242 -10.27 9.22 -0.20
N PHE A 243 -10.65 8.40 0.78
CA PHE A 243 -11.43 7.19 0.56
C PHE A 243 -12.78 7.48 -0.10
N VAL A 244 -13.57 8.42 0.46
CA VAL A 244 -14.87 8.81 -0.10
C VAL A 244 -14.70 9.39 -1.50
N THR A 245 -13.68 10.24 -1.73
CA THR A 245 -13.36 10.78 -3.05
C THR A 245 -13.12 9.65 -4.06
N LEU A 246 -12.27 8.70 -3.71
CA LEU A 246 -11.93 7.56 -4.55
C LEU A 246 -13.15 6.68 -4.81
N TYR A 247 -13.94 6.39 -3.78
CA TYR A 247 -15.15 5.59 -3.88
C TYR A 247 -16.19 6.24 -4.80
N LEU A 248 -16.47 7.53 -4.60
CA LEU A 248 -17.37 8.31 -5.44
C LEU A 248 -16.88 8.34 -6.89
N TRP A 249 -15.58 8.47 -7.11
CA TRP A 249 -15.00 8.50 -8.44
C TRP A 249 -15.10 7.14 -9.16
N LEU A 250 -14.75 6.05 -8.47
CA LEU A 250 -14.78 4.68 -9.00
C LEU A 250 -16.21 4.24 -9.34
N PHE A 251 -17.17 4.52 -8.46
CA PHE A 251 -18.56 4.08 -8.59
C PHE A 251 -19.51 5.20 -9.08
N ARG A 252 -18.97 6.27 -9.68
CA ARG A 252 -19.77 7.44 -10.10
C ARG A 252 -20.93 7.13 -11.03
N ALA A 253 -20.84 6.06 -11.81
CA ALA A 253 -21.89 5.64 -12.73
C ALA A 253 -23.06 4.93 -12.01
N GLU A 254 -22.81 4.38 -10.82
CA GLU A 254 -23.79 3.64 -10.02
C GLU A 254 -24.44 4.51 -8.94
N LEU A 255 -23.89 5.68 -8.66
CA LEU A 255 -24.28 6.57 -7.56
C LEU A 255 -25.10 7.77 -8.03
N ARG A 256 -26.13 8.17 -7.27
CA ARG A 256 -26.96 9.35 -7.56
C ARG A 256 -26.29 10.63 -7.06
N PHE A 257 -25.78 11.45 -7.97
CA PHE A 257 -25.38 12.81 -7.66
C PHE A 257 -26.58 13.78 -7.67
N PRO A 258 -26.61 14.79 -6.77
CA PRO A 258 -25.59 15.15 -5.78
C PRO A 258 -25.68 14.38 -4.46
N ARG A 259 -26.70 13.54 -4.24
CA ARG A 259 -26.96 12.86 -2.94
C ARG A 259 -25.79 12.01 -2.44
N ALA A 260 -25.06 11.38 -3.34
CA ALA A 260 -23.85 10.62 -3.01
C ALA A 260 -22.79 11.44 -2.26
N LEU A 261 -22.79 12.77 -2.41
CA LEU A 261 -21.89 13.67 -1.67
C LEU A 261 -22.15 13.68 -0.16
N LEU A 262 -23.31 13.21 0.31
CA LEU A 262 -23.60 13.03 1.75
C LEU A 262 -22.66 12.04 2.44
N LEU A 263 -21.96 11.19 1.69
CA LEU A 263 -20.95 10.30 2.24
C LEU A 263 -19.77 11.07 2.87
N TYR A 264 -19.47 12.30 2.41
CA TYR A 264 -18.44 13.13 3.04
C TYR A 264 -18.80 13.57 4.46
N PRO A 265 -19.89 14.34 4.71
CA PRO A 265 -20.22 14.78 6.05
C PRO A 265 -20.48 13.60 7.00
N VAL A 266 -21.12 12.52 6.54
CA VAL A 266 -21.34 11.31 7.35
C VAL A 266 -20.01 10.65 7.72
N GLY A 267 -19.12 10.46 6.75
CA GLY A 267 -17.81 9.85 6.98
C GLY A 267 -16.92 10.68 7.91
N LEU A 268 -16.89 12.00 7.71
CA LEU A 268 -16.11 12.92 8.54
C LEU A 268 -16.64 12.98 9.97
N ALA A 269 -17.96 13.04 10.16
CA ALA A 269 -18.57 13.01 11.49
C ALA A 269 -18.27 11.70 12.22
N ALA A 270 -18.42 10.55 11.53
CA ALA A 270 -18.10 9.25 12.11
C ALA A 270 -16.59 9.14 12.48
N SER A 271 -15.70 9.63 11.62
CA SER A 271 -14.26 9.66 11.87
C SER A 271 -13.89 10.51 13.09
N ALA A 272 -14.46 11.71 13.19
CA ALA A 272 -14.26 12.59 14.34
C ALA A 272 -14.76 11.95 15.64
N LEU A 273 -15.96 11.36 15.62
CA LEU A 273 -16.54 10.65 16.76
C LEU A 273 -15.66 9.48 17.21
N PHE A 274 -15.24 8.62 16.30
CA PHE A 274 -14.36 7.50 16.63
C PHE A 274 -12.99 7.96 17.15
N ASN A 275 -12.48 9.10 16.70
CA ASN A 275 -11.24 9.65 17.25
C ASN A 275 -11.40 10.08 18.72
N VAL A 276 -12.51 10.74 19.07
CA VAL A 276 -12.83 11.07 20.48
C VAL A 276 -12.92 9.79 21.31
N VAL A 277 -13.70 8.80 20.85
CA VAL A 277 -13.83 7.50 21.54
C VAL A 277 -12.48 6.81 21.69
N ARG A 278 -11.62 6.85 20.66
CA ARG A 278 -10.27 6.27 20.70
C ARG A 278 -9.42 6.92 21.78
N ILE A 279 -9.34 8.24 21.85
CA ILE A 279 -8.49 8.91 22.85
C ILE A 279 -9.03 8.68 24.26
N THR A 280 -10.35 8.74 24.45
CA THR A 280 -10.97 8.41 25.73
C THR A 280 -10.66 6.97 26.15
N ALA A 281 -10.81 5.99 25.25
CA ALA A 281 -10.47 4.60 25.54
C ALA A 281 -8.98 4.42 25.87
N LEU A 282 -8.09 5.14 25.18
CA LEU A 282 -6.65 5.16 25.46
C LEU A 282 -6.37 5.66 26.88
N LEU A 283 -7.01 6.77 27.30
CA LEU A 283 -6.90 7.30 28.66
C LEU A 283 -7.39 6.29 29.70
N VAL A 284 -8.57 5.70 29.48
CA VAL A 284 -9.13 4.67 30.37
C VAL A 284 -8.17 3.48 30.51
N ILE A 285 -7.64 2.94 29.42
CA ILE A 285 -6.68 1.83 29.46
C ILE A 285 -5.43 2.21 30.27
N GLY A 286 -4.93 3.43 30.10
CA GLY A 286 -3.78 3.92 30.86
C GLY A 286 -4.08 4.13 32.35
N PHE A 287 -5.25 4.66 32.69
CA PHE A 287 -5.69 4.86 34.09
C PHE A 287 -5.90 3.53 34.82
N GLU A 288 -6.39 2.50 34.12
CA GLU A 288 -6.56 1.14 34.63
C GLU A 288 -5.24 0.34 34.70
N GLY A 289 -4.09 1.03 34.70
CA GLY A 289 -2.78 0.42 34.94
C GLY A 289 -2.13 -0.26 33.74
N ASN A 290 -2.59 0.00 32.50
CA ASN A 290 -2.04 -0.59 31.29
C ASN A 290 -1.44 0.48 30.33
N PRO A 291 -0.47 1.30 30.76
CA PRO A 291 0.06 2.41 29.96
C PRO A 291 0.79 1.95 28.69
N GLU A 292 1.49 0.81 28.74
CA GLU A 292 2.14 0.22 27.57
C GLU A 292 1.13 -0.24 26.52
N LEU A 293 0.00 -0.84 26.94
CA LEU A 293 -1.09 -1.19 26.03
C LEU A 293 -1.70 0.07 25.41
N ALA A 294 -1.92 1.11 26.22
CA ALA A 294 -2.54 2.35 25.78
C ALA A 294 -1.74 3.02 24.66
N VAL A 295 -0.42 3.18 24.84
CA VAL A 295 0.45 3.91 23.91
C VAL A 295 1.03 3.01 22.81
N GLY A 296 1.59 1.86 23.17
CA GLY A 296 2.28 0.97 22.22
C GLY A 296 1.30 0.19 21.32
N GLY A 297 0.26 -0.38 21.91
CA GLY A 297 -0.72 -1.22 21.20
C GLY A 297 -1.92 -0.43 20.67
N PHE A 298 -2.80 -0.01 21.58
CA PHE A 298 -4.10 0.57 21.26
C PHE A 298 -3.95 1.85 20.43
N HIS A 299 -3.09 2.79 20.82
CA HIS A 299 -2.92 4.04 20.07
C HIS A 299 -2.57 3.77 18.60
N SER A 300 -1.55 2.96 18.33
CA SER A 300 -1.03 2.70 16.98
C SER A 300 -2.02 1.94 16.09
N HIS A 301 -2.76 0.98 16.65
CA HIS A 301 -3.60 0.06 15.87
C HIS A 301 -5.09 0.44 15.84
N ALA A 302 -5.62 1.06 16.89
CA ALA A 302 -7.04 1.42 16.95
C ALA A 302 -7.42 2.45 15.87
N GLY A 303 -6.50 3.33 15.46
CA GLY A 303 -6.76 4.28 14.37
C GLY A 303 -7.11 3.56 13.05
N TRP A 304 -6.32 2.55 12.68
CA TRP A 304 -6.58 1.72 11.50
C TRP A 304 -7.86 0.91 11.62
N LEU A 305 -8.17 0.41 12.83
CA LEU A 305 -9.40 -0.34 13.08
C LEU A 305 -10.63 0.55 12.86
N MET A 306 -10.66 1.72 13.49
CA MET A 306 -11.77 2.67 13.36
C MET A 306 -11.91 3.19 11.93
N PHE A 307 -10.80 3.50 11.25
CA PHE A 307 -10.83 3.84 9.82
C PHE A 307 -11.46 2.71 8.98
N THR A 308 -11.06 1.46 9.23
CA THR A 308 -11.63 0.30 8.53
C THR A 308 -13.13 0.18 8.78
N LEU A 309 -13.58 0.36 10.02
CA LEU A 309 -15.01 0.35 10.37
C LEU A 309 -15.78 1.47 9.67
N VAL A 310 -15.25 2.69 9.64
CA VAL A 310 -15.86 3.81 8.91
C VAL A 310 -15.93 3.53 7.41
N ALA A 311 -14.83 3.06 6.80
CA ALA A 311 -14.79 2.77 5.37
C ALA A 311 -15.80 1.68 4.98
N LEU A 312 -15.83 0.56 5.72
CA LEU A 312 -16.79 -0.53 5.50
C LEU A 312 -18.23 -0.07 5.77
N GLY A 313 -18.46 0.72 6.81
CA GLY A 313 -19.76 1.30 7.13
C GLY A 313 -20.27 2.23 6.04
N LEU A 314 -19.40 3.06 5.45
CA LEU A 314 -19.74 3.94 4.32
C LEU A 314 -20.04 3.15 3.05
N ILE A 315 -19.28 2.08 2.77
CA ILE A 315 -19.57 1.17 1.66
C ILE A 315 -20.95 0.54 1.88
N ALA A 316 -21.17 -0.04 3.06
CA ALA A 316 -22.45 -0.67 3.39
C ALA A 316 -23.60 0.32 3.23
N LEU A 317 -23.48 1.54 3.76
CA LEU A 317 -24.46 2.61 3.63
C LEU A 317 -24.75 2.96 2.15
N ALA A 318 -23.69 3.15 1.35
CA ALA A 318 -23.83 3.44 -0.08
C ALA A 318 -24.43 2.26 -0.86
N GLN A 319 -24.19 1.02 -0.41
CA GLN A 319 -24.66 -0.19 -1.06
C GLN A 319 -26.09 -0.58 -0.65
N THR A 320 -26.52 -0.25 0.56
CA THR A 320 -27.85 -0.62 1.06
C THR A 320 -28.90 0.47 0.86
N LEU A 321 -28.52 1.77 0.90
CA LEU A 321 -29.48 2.86 0.74
C LEU A 321 -29.87 3.08 -0.73
N PRO A 322 -31.12 2.76 -1.15
CA PRO A 322 -31.54 2.93 -2.54
C PRO A 322 -31.51 4.40 -2.99
N GLY A 323 -31.66 5.34 -2.05
CA GLY A 323 -31.59 6.78 -2.31
C GLY A 323 -30.24 7.28 -2.81
N LEU A 324 -29.17 6.50 -2.60
CA LEU A 324 -27.81 6.81 -3.03
C LEU A 324 -27.42 6.14 -4.36
N LYS A 325 -28.20 5.17 -4.85
CA LYS A 325 -27.91 4.39 -6.08
C LYS A 325 -28.78 4.78 -7.25
N VAL A 326 -28.20 4.95 -8.44
CA VAL A 326 -28.98 5.14 -9.68
C VAL A 326 -29.88 3.91 -9.83
N PRO A 327 -31.20 4.06 -10.02
CA PRO A 327 -32.04 2.89 -10.27
C PRO A 327 -31.56 2.28 -11.58
N ALA A 328 -31.32 0.96 -11.60
CA ALA A 328 -30.91 0.27 -12.82
C ALA A 328 -31.96 0.58 -13.90
N ALA A 329 -31.57 1.36 -14.91
CA ALA A 329 -32.45 1.63 -16.03
C ALA A 329 -32.80 0.28 -16.66
N THR A 330 -34.10 -0.05 -16.71
CA THR A 330 -34.66 -1.18 -17.45
C THR A 330 -34.30 -1.02 -18.93
N SER A 331 -33.09 -1.47 -19.28
CA SER A 331 -32.52 -1.29 -20.61
C SER A 331 -32.64 -2.60 -21.38
N GLY A 332 -33.75 -2.80 -22.10
CA GLY A 332 -33.87 -3.71 -23.26
C GLY A 332 -33.60 -5.21 -23.03
N PRO A 333 -33.73 -6.06 -24.07
CA PRO A 333 -33.76 -7.51 -23.92
C PRO A 333 -32.43 -8.09 -23.42
N VAL A 334 -32.45 -8.54 -22.16
CA VAL A 334 -31.65 -9.59 -21.51
C VAL A 334 -30.25 -9.84 -22.08
N ALA A 335 -29.27 -9.04 -21.63
CA ALA A 335 -27.96 -9.63 -21.35
C ALA A 335 -28.17 -10.72 -20.28
N PRO A 336 -27.51 -11.89 -20.36
CA PRO A 336 -27.77 -12.98 -19.44
C PRO A 336 -27.60 -12.46 -18.01
N ILE A 337 -28.65 -12.66 -17.21
CA ILE A 337 -28.67 -12.37 -15.78
C ILE A 337 -27.38 -12.99 -15.22
N ARG A 338 -26.42 -12.15 -14.80
CA ARG A 338 -25.37 -12.62 -13.91
C ARG A 338 -26.12 -13.12 -12.68
N THR A 339 -26.27 -14.43 -12.56
CA THR A 339 -26.84 -15.04 -11.37
C THR A 339 -25.97 -14.58 -10.21
N VAL A 340 -26.53 -13.71 -9.38
CA VAL A 340 -25.88 -13.28 -8.15
C VAL A 340 -25.86 -14.53 -7.27
N LEU A 341 -24.69 -15.14 -7.14
CA LEU A 341 -24.54 -16.31 -6.27
C LEU A 341 -24.78 -15.89 -4.82
N PRO A 342 -25.34 -16.78 -3.98
CA PRO A 342 -25.41 -16.55 -2.55
C PRO A 342 -24.01 -16.22 -1.98
N PHE A 343 -23.94 -15.36 -0.97
CA PHE A 343 -22.67 -14.87 -0.39
C PHE A 343 -21.68 -16.00 -0.07
N TRP A 344 -22.16 -17.07 0.57
CA TRP A 344 -21.35 -18.24 0.95
C TRP A 344 -21.02 -19.21 -0.20
N GLN A 345 -21.48 -18.89 -1.41
CA GLN A 345 -21.18 -19.65 -2.63
C GLN A 345 -20.44 -18.80 -3.67
N ASP A 346 -20.24 -17.51 -3.41
CA ASP A 346 -19.56 -16.61 -4.32
C ASP A 346 -18.03 -16.84 -4.27
N PRO A 347 -17.39 -17.24 -5.39
CA PRO A 347 -15.95 -17.42 -5.46
C PRO A 347 -15.14 -16.15 -5.15
N VAL A 348 -15.69 -14.96 -5.39
CA VAL A 348 -15.01 -13.69 -5.05
C VAL A 348 -14.95 -13.53 -3.53
N VAL A 349 -16.05 -13.83 -2.83
CA VAL A 349 -16.09 -13.79 -1.36
C VAL A 349 -15.12 -14.81 -0.77
N ALA A 350 -15.07 -16.03 -1.31
CA ALA A 350 -14.17 -17.09 -0.86
C ALA A 350 -12.67 -16.73 -0.93
N ARG A 351 -12.29 -15.76 -1.77
CA ARG A 351 -10.91 -15.27 -1.95
C ARG A 351 -10.57 -14.05 -1.08
N ILE A 352 -11.58 -13.26 -0.70
CA ILE A 352 -11.37 -11.99 0.02
C ILE A 352 -11.69 -12.14 1.50
N LEU A 353 -12.83 -12.75 1.83
CA LEU A 353 -13.35 -12.77 3.20
C LEU A 353 -12.40 -13.44 4.19
N PRO A 354 -11.84 -14.64 3.94
CA PRO A 354 -10.89 -15.25 4.87
C PRO A 354 -9.64 -14.38 5.12
N PHE A 355 -9.10 -13.78 4.06
CA PHE A 355 -7.97 -12.86 4.17
C PHE A 355 -8.32 -11.60 4.97
N ALA A 356 -9.49 -11.01 4.72
CA ALA A 356 -9.99 -9.88 5.49
C ALA A 356 -10.22 -10.23 6.97
N THR A 357 -10.75 -11.42 7.27
CA THR A 357 -10.89 -11.93 8.65
C THR A 357 -9.54 -12.10 9.31
N PHE A 358 -8.54 -12.64 8.60
CA PHE A 358 -7.18 -12.78 9.11
C PHE A 358 -6.55 -11.42 9.47
N MET A 359 -6.68 -10.44 8.56
CA MET A 359 -6.17 -9.08 8.77
C MET A 359 -6.89 -8.34 9.91
N LEU A 360 -8.22 -8.41 9.95
CA LEU A 360 -9.00 -7.79 11.02
C LEU A 360 -8.72 -8.43 12.38
N GLY A 361 -8.59 -9.76 12.43
CA GLY A 361 -8.22 -10.48 13.65
C GLY A 361 -6.83 -10.11 14.14
N ALA A 362 -5.87 -9.89 13.23
CA ALA A 362 -4.54 -9.37 13.59
C ALA A 362 -4.66 -7.97 14.21
N LEU A 363 -5.40 -7.09 13.56
CA LEU A 363 -5.57 -5.70 13.99
C LEU A 363 -6.26 -5.59 15.35
N LEU A 364 -7.29 -6.42 15.59
CA LEU A 364 -7.96 -6.51 16.89
C LEU A 364 -7.00 -7.01 17.97
N ALA A 365 -6.24 -8.08 17.71
CA ALA A 365 -5.27 -8.58 18.67
C ALA A 365 -4.22 -7.51 19.02
N SER A 366 -3.67 -6.81 18.02
CA SER A 366 -2.68 -5.75 18.23
C SER A 366 -3.24 -4.51 18.92
N ALA A 367 -4.53 -4.22 18.77
CA ALA A 367 -5.16 -3.08 19.43
C ALA A 367 -5.48 -3.36 20.91
N PHE A 368 -5.82 -4.61 21.27
CA PHE A 368 -6.41 -4.91 22.58
C PHE A 368 -5.60 -5.86 23.45
N LEU A 369 -4.50 -6.45 22.97
CA LEU A 369 -3.68 -7.38 23.73
C LEU A 369 -2.24 -6.89 23.85
N MET A 370 -1.68 -7.02 25.06
CA MET A 370 -0.26 -6.77 25.32
C MET A 370 0.66 -7.70 24.51
N GLN A 371 0.23 -8.95 24.31
CA GLN A 371 0.93 -9.93 23.49
C GLN A 371 -0.02 -10.46 22.39
N PRO A 372 -0.10 -9.79 21.24
CA PRO A 372 -1.06 -10.11 20.18
C PRO A 372 -0.93 -11.55 19.65
N ALA A 373 0.28 -12.11 19.72
CA ALA A 373 0.56 -13.48 19.34
C ALA A 373 -0.19 -14.53 20.18
N LEU A 374 -0.61 -14.21 21.42
CA LEU A 374 -1.41 -15.12 22.24
C LEU A 374 -2.82 -15.36 21.66
N ALA A 375 -3.34 -14.44 20.84
CA ALA A 375 -4.63 -14.61 20.16
C ALA A 375 -4.62 -15.63 19.02
N TYR A 376 -3.46 -16.22 18.72
CA TYR A 376 -3.31 -17.09 17.55
C TYR A 376 -4.33 -18.24 17.50
N PRO A 377 -4.58 -19.01 18.59
CA PRO A 377 -5.59 -20.08 18.56
C PRO A 377 -6.99 -19.56 18.20
N ALA A 378 -7.42 -18.44 18.80
CA ALA A 378 -8.72 -17.83 18.51
C ALA A 378 -8.80 -17.35 17.05
N ARG A 379 -7.74 -16.74 16.53
CA ARG A 379 -7.65 -16.29 15.13
C ARG A 379 -7.71 -17.47 14.16
N ALA A 380 -7.03 -18.58 14.47
CA ALA A 380 -7.08 -19.80 13.65
C ALA A 380 -8.49 -20.39 13.62
N VAL A 381 -9.18 -20.46 14.77
CA VAL A 381 -10.58 -20.93 14.85
C VAL A 381 -11.50 -20.03 14.03
N ALA A 382 -11.39 -18.71 14.17
CA ALA A 382 -12.20 -17.77 13.40
C ALA A 382 -11.98 -17.93 11.89
N LEU A 383 -10.73 -18.14 11.47
CA LEU A 383 -10.39 -18.36 10.07
C LEU A 383 -10.96 -19.69 9.54
N ILE A 384 -10.84 -20.77 10.29
CA ILE A 384 -11.45 -22.07 9.94
C ILE A 384 -12.96 -21.93 9.81
N ALA A 385 -13.62 -21.24 10.75
CA ALA A 385 -15.07 -21.03 10.72
C ALA A 385 -15.52 -20.27 9.46
N VAL A 386 -14.77 -19.25 9.03
CA VAL A 386 -15.06 -18.49 7.80
C VAL A 386 -14.73 -19.29 6.54
N MET A 387 -13.70 -20.13 6.56
CA MET A 387 -13.30 -20.96 5.43
C MET A 387 -14.21 -22.18 5.22
N ALA A 388 -14.78 -22.75 6.30
CA ALA A 388 -15.53 -24.00 6.25
C ALA A 388 -16.70 -24.01 5.22
N PRO A 389 -17.52 -22.95 5.09
CA PRO A 389 -18.57 -22.90 4.07
C PRO A 389 -18.05 -22.97 2.63
N PHE A 390 -16.82 -22.51 2.37
CA PHE A 390 -16.19 -22.49 1.06
C PHE A 390 -15.38 -23.76 0.76
N TRP A 391 -15.42 -24.78 1.63
CA TRP A 391 -14.70 -26.03 1.45
C TRP A 391 -14.90 -26.71 0.07
N PRO A 392 -16.12 -26.77 -0.50
CA PRO A 392 -16.31 -27.34 -1.83
C PRO A 392 -15.49 -26.63 -2.92
N LEU A 393 -15.35 -25.31 -2.82
CA LEU A 393 -14.55 -24.50 -3.73
C LEU A 393 -13.07 -24.82 -3.56
N TYR A 394 -12.57 -24.86 -2.32
CA TYR A 394 -11.16 -25.17 -2.06
C TYR A 394 -10.78 -26.57 -2.55
N ARG A 395 -11.68 -27.55 -2.43
CA ARG A 395 -11.45 -28.91 -2.95
C ARG A 395 -11.33 -28.95 -4.48
N SER A 396 -11.91 -27.97 -5.18
CA SER A 396 -11.92 -27.90 -6.65
C SER A 396 -10.65 -27.28 -7.27
N LEU A 397 -9.69 -26.80 -6.46
CA LEU A 397 -8.49 -26.10 -6.93
C LEU A 397 -7.47 -26.98 -7.71
N GLY A 398 -7.81 -28.25 -7.96
CA GLY A 398 -7.01 -29.14 -8.79
C GLY A 398 -5.71 -29.59 -8.14
N TRP A 399 -5.76 -29.94 -6.84
CA TRP A 399 -4.62 -30.39 -6.03
C TRP A 399 -3.86 -31.56 -6.68
N ARG A 400 -2.58 -31.33 -7.04
CA ARG A 400 -1.62 -32.41 -7.33
C ARG A 400 -0.23 -31.94 -6.92
N ALA A 401 0.54 -32.80 -6.26
CA ALA A 401 1.93 -32.52 -5.93
C ALA A 401 2.75 -32.39 -7.22
N ASP A 402 3.39 -31.23 -7.40
CA ASP A 402 4.36 -30.99 -8.46
C ASP A 402 5.76 -30.87 -7.84
N PRO A 403 6.71 -31.74 -8.19
CA PRO A 403 8.08 -31.68 -7.64
C PRO A 403 8.76 -30.33 -7.87
N GLY A 404 8.48 -29.67 -9.00
CA GLY A 404 9.01 -28.33 -9.28
C GLY A 404 8.50 -27.28 -8.29
N ALA A 405 7.19 -27.26 -8.03
CA ALA A 405 6.58 -26.40 -7.02
C ALA A 405 7.12 -26.68 -5.61
N MET A 406 7.28 -27.96 -5.24
CA MET A 406 7.86 -28.34 -3.95
C MET A 406 9.33 -27.89 -3.83
N GLY A 407 10.11 -28.02 -4.91
CA GLY A 407 11.49 -27.52 -4.95
C GLY A 407 11.57 -26.01 -4.74
N VAL A 408 10.68 -25.23 -5.37
CA VAL A 408 10.59 -23.78 -5.15
C VAL A 408 10.21 -23.46 -3.70
N GLY A 409 9.23 -24.17 -3.12
CA GLY A 409 8.87 -24.02 -1.71
C GLY A 409 10.06 -24.27 -0.77
N ALA A 410 10.84 -25.33 -1.03
CA ALA A 410 12.04 -25.64 -0.27
C ALA A 410 13.13 -24.56 -0.41
N LEU A 411 13.32 -23.99 -1.60
CA LEU A 411 14.24 -22.88 -1.82
C LEU A 411 13.81 -21.60 -1.08
N VAL A 412 12.52 -21.30 -1.06
CA VAL A 412 11.96 -20.18 -0.27
C VAL A 412 12.20 -20.41 1.21
N ALA A 413 11.96 -21.62 1.73
CA ALA A 413 12.27 -21.96 3.11
C ALA A 413 13.77 -21.82 3.43
N ALA A 414 14.64 -22.32 2.57
CA ALA A 414 16.08 -22.21 2.75
C ALA A 414 16.52 -20.74 2.80
N MET A 415 16.03 -19.90 1.89
CA MET A 415 16.29 -18.45 1.91
C MET A 415 15.83 -17.83 3.24
N TRP A 416 14.63 -18.17 3.70
CA TRP A 416 14.06 -17.63 4.94
C TRP A 416 14.85 -18.05 6.18
N ILE A 417 15.31 -19.31 6.24
CA ILE A 417 16.08 -19.85 7.37
C ILE A 417 17.52 -19.32 7.38
N LEU A 418 18.15 -19.21 6.20
CA LEU A 418 19.57 -18.85 6.09
C LEU A 418 19.82 -17.35 6.24
N ILE A 419 18.86 -16.49 5.88
CA ILE A 419 18.98 -15.05 6.10
C ILE A 419 18.60 -14.77 7.56
N PRO A 420 19.57 -14.31 8.39
CA PRO A 420 19.37 -14.17 9.83
C PRO A 420 18.42 -13.01 10.16
N VAL A 421 17.64 -13.20 11.21
CA VAL A 421 16.77 -12.19 11.82
C VAL A 421 17.30 -11.89 13.22
N PRO A 422 17.25 -10.63 13.71
CA PRO A 422 17.55 -10.33 15.10
C PRO A 422 16.74 -11.22 16.04
N ALA A 423 17.38 -11.75 17.09
CA ALA A 423 16.68 -12.53 18.09
C ALA A 423 15.59 -11.67 18.76
N ALA A 424 14.39 -12.22 18.92
CA ALA A 424 13.34 -11.55 19.68
C ALA A 424 13.72 -11.49 21.16
N GLU A 425 13.44 -10.36 21.82
CA GLU A 425 13.71 -10.18 23.26
C GLU A 425 12.89 -11.14 24.13
N ALA A 426 11.70 -11.55 23.65
CA ALA A 426 10.84 -12.51 24.31
C ALA A 426 10.17 -13.45 23.29
N PRO A 427 9.88 -14.72 23.67
CA PRO A 427 9.16 -15.63 22.79
C PRO A 427 7.71 -15.16 22.55
N PRO A 428 7.15 -15.39 21.36
CA PRO A 428 5.81 -14.92 21.00
C PRO A 428 4.67 -15.60 21.77
N TYR A 429 4.94 -16.75 22.39
CA TYR A 429 4.00 -17.43 23.29
C TYR A 429 4.12 -16.98 24.75
N GLY A 430 4.97 -15.99 25.04
CA GLY A 430 5.14 -15.41 26.37
C GLY A 430 5.45 -16.45 27.44
N ALA A 431 4.66 -16.45 28.51
CA ALA A 431 4.81 -17.36 29.65
C ALA A 431 3.99 -18.65 29.54
N LEU A 432 3.40 -18.96 28.37
CA LEU A 432 2.62 -20.19 28.19
C LEU A 432 3.49 -21.42 28.44
N SER A 433 2.91 -22.41 29.13
CA SER A 433 3.56 -23.69 29.42
C SER A 433 2.58 -24.86 29.32
N GLY A 434 3.10 -26.09 29.36
CA GLY A 434 2.31 -27.32 29.37
C GLY A 434 1.34 -27.43 28.17
N GLY A 435 0.10 -27.86 28.44
CA GLY A 435 -0.92 -28.06 27.42
C GLY A 435 -1.31 -26.79 26.66
N LEU A 436 -1.25 -25.61 27.29
CA LEU A 436 -1.58 -24.34 26.63
C LEU A 436 -0.51 -23.93 25.62
N LEU A 437 0.77 -24.15 25.94
CA LEU A 437 1.86 -23.96 24.98
C LEU A 437 1.73 -24.94 23.81
N ALA A 438 1.43 -26.22 24.08
CA ALA A 438 1.22 -27.21 23.05
C ALA A 438 0.05 -26.84 22.12
N LEU A 439 -1.06 -26.35 22.67
CA LEU A 439 -2.20 -25.85 21.90
C LEU A 439 -1.81 -24.64 21.04
N TRP A 440 -1.06 -23.69 21.60
CA TRP A 440 -0.59 -22.53 20.87
C TRP A 440 0.33 -22.90 19.71
N ILE A 441 1.30 -23.79 19.94
CA ILE A 441 2.23 -24.28 18.93
C ILE A 441 1.47 -25.04 17.83
N LEU A 442 0.52 -25.90 18.20
CA LEU A 442 -0.30 -26.64 17.24
C LEU A 442 -1.14 -25.69 16.39
N ALA A 443 -1.79 -24.71 17.02
CA ALA A 443 -2.54 -23.68 16.30
C ALA A 443 -1.63 -22.91 15.36
N ARG A 444 -0.46 -22.45 15.83
CA ARG A 444 0.56 -21.74 15.03
C ARG A 444 1.01 -22.56 13.82
N GLY A 445 1.31 -23.84 14.03
CA GLY A 445 1.68 -24.76 12.96
C GLY A 445 0.57 -24.92 11.93
N ILE A 446 -0.66 -25.24 12.34
CA ILE A 446 -1.81 -25.41 11.42
C ILE A 446 -2.08 -24.11 10.65
N GLY A 447 -2.11 -22.98 11.35
CA GLY A 447 -2.37 -21.68 10.73
C GLY A 447 -1.32 -21.34 9.68
N THR A 448 -0.04 -21.36 10.06
CA THR A 448 1.07 -20.95 9.18
C THR A 448 1.30 -21.91 8.02
N THR A 449 1.11 -23.22 8.21
CA THR A 449 1.42 -24.22 7.17
C THR A 449 0.24 -24.59 6.27
N LEU A 450 -1.00 -24.48 6.76
CA LEU A 450 -2.19 -24.93 6.02
C LEU A 450 -3.16 -23.79 5.71
N LEU A 451 -3.49 -22.93 6.67
CA LEU A 451 -4.53 -21.92 6.49
C LEU A 451 -4.02 -20.70 5.73
N ILE A 452 -2.90 -20.12 6.19
CA ILE A 452 -2.30 -18.89 5.64
C ILE A 452 -1.96 -19.04 4.15
N PRO A 453 -1.28 -20.12 3.69
CA PRO A 453 -0.98 -20.31 2.27
C PRO A 453 -2.24 -20.32 1.39
N VAL A 454 -3.33 -20.94 1.85
CA VAL A 454 -4.59 -20.96 1.09
C VAL A 454 -5.15 -19.56 0.94
N ILE A 455 -5.27 -18.80 2.04
CA ILE A 455 -5.91 -17.48 2.00
C ILE A 455 -5.06 -16.44 1.27
N GLU A 456 -3.74 -16.49 1.44
CA GLU A 456 -2.83 -15.51 0.83
C GLU A 456 -2.69 -15.76 -0.67
N GLU A 457 -2.52 -17.00 -1.12
CA GLU A 457 -2.43 -17.26 -2.56
C GLU A 457 -3.76 -17.01 -3.28
N LEU A 458 -4.89 -17.35 -2.67
CA LEU A 458 -6.20 -17.03 -3.24
C LEU A 458 -6.46 -15.53 -3.31
N PHE A 459 -6.03 -14.76 -2.31
CA PHE A 459 -6.20 -13.31 -2.32
C PHE A 459 -5.21 -12.63 -3.28
N PHE A 460 -3.90 -12.87 -3.13
CA PHE A 460 -2.87 -12.16 -3.89
C PHE A 460 -2.72 -12.69 -5.32
N ARG A 461 -2.62 -14.01 -5.52
CA ARG A 461 -2.26 -14.61 -6.81
C ARG A 461 -3.48 -14.90 -7.65
N ASP A 462 -4.59 -15.35 -7.05
CA ASP A 462 -5.82 -15.55 -7.82
C ASP A 462 -6.61 -14.24 -7.99
N TYR A 463 -7.08 -13.63 -6.89
CA TYR A 463 -7.95 -12.45 -6.97
C TYR A 463 -7.21 -11.17 -7.41
N LEU A 464 -6.24 -10.69 -6.63
CA LEU A 464 -5.66 -9.37 -6.81
C LEU A 464 -4.85 -9.27 -8.11
N GLU A 465 -3.97 -10.22 -8.36
CA GLU A 465 -3.15 -10.25 -9.59
C GLU A 465 -4.03 -10.31 -10.85
N SER A 466 -5.12 -11.09 -10.84
CA SER A 466 -6.03 -11.16 -11.99
C SER A 466 -6.78 -9.84 -12.24
N ARG A 467 -7.08 -9.07 -11.18
CA ARG A 467 -7.71 -7.74 -11.26
C ARG A 467 -6.74 -6.65 -11.73
N ILE A 468 -5.48 -6.72 -11.31
CA ILE A 468 -4.43 -5.79 -11.76
C ILE A 468 -4.10 -6.03 -13.23
N ARG A 469 -4.17 -7.28 -13.69
CA ARG A 469 -3.95 -7.66 -15.08
C ARG A 469 -5.08 -7.15 -16.00
N ARG A 470 -4.98 -5.89 -16.41
CA ARG A 470 -5.97 -5.19 -17.28
C ARG A 470 -5.88 -5.55 -18.76
N GLY A 471 -4.92 -6.38 -19.16
CA GLY A 471 -4.72 -6.81 -20.54
C GLY A 471 -4.07 -8.18 -20.64
N SER A 472 -4.03 -8.73 -21.85
CA SER A 472 -3.37 -10.00 -22.17
C SER A 472 -1.86 -9.82 -22.39
N GLY A 473 -1.10 -10.91 -22.34
CA GLY A 473 0.33 -10.93 -22.67
C GLY A 473 1.28 -10.84 -21.47
N PRO A 474 2.58 -11.11 -21.70
CA PRO A 474 3.56 -11.34 -20.65
C PRO A 474 3.82 -10.11 -19.79
N LEU A 475 3.76 -8.90 -20.37
CA LEU A 475 3.94 -7.69 -19.58
C LEU A 475 2.87 -7.52 -18.51
N TRP A 476 1.60 -7.61 -18.90
CA TRP A 476 0.51 -7.42 -17.94
C TRP A 476 0.55 -8.48 -16.84
N ALA A 477 1.06 -9.67 -17.16
CA ALA A 477 1.37 -10.69 -16.15
C ALA A 477 2.53 -10.26 -15.22
N ILE A 478 3.65 -9.77 -15.76
CA ILE A 478 4.81 -9.30 -14.98
C ILE A 478 4.43 -8.12 -14.08
N VAL A 479 3.76 -7.10 -14.61
CA VAL A 479 3.34 -5.93 -13.83
C VAL A 479 2.36 -6.34 -12.73
N ALA A 480 1.40 -7.20 -13.04
CA ALA A 480 0.47 -7.70 -12.03
C ALA A 480 1.20 -8.50 -10.94
N ALA A 481 2.15 -9.36 -11.31
CA ALA A 481 2.96 -10.12 -10.37
C ALA A 481 3.82 -9.20 -9.48
N LEU A 482 4.49 -8.20 -10.06
CA LEU A 482 5.29 -7.23 -9.31
C LEU A 482 4.45 -6.41 -8.32
N VAL A 483 3.30 -5.91 -8.75
CA VAL A 483 2.40 -5.13 -7.86
C VAL A 483 1.81 -6.03 -6.78
N SER A 484 1.36 -7.25 -7.13
CA SER A 484 0.80 -8.20 -6.15
C SER A 484 1.85 -8.64 -5.14
N ALA A 485 3.07 -9.01 -5.59
CA ALA A 485 4.18 -9.36 -4.72
C ALA A 485 4.65 -8.19 -3.86
N GLY A 486 4.63 -6.96 -4.38
CA GLY A 486 4.95 -5.75 -3.61
C GLY A 486 3.93 -5.49 -2.48
N LEU A 487 2.64 -5.66 -2.77
CA LEU A 487 1.59 -5.54 -1.75
C LEU A 487 1.65 -6.67 -0.72
N PHE A 488 1.98 -7.89 -1.14
CA PHE A 488 2.23 -9.02 -0.25
C PHE A 488 3.42 -8.74 0.68
N ALA A 489 4.54 -8.28 0.11
CA ALA A 489 5.75 -7.92 0.84
C ALA A 489 5.53 -6.82 1.88
N ALA A 490 4.70 -5.83 1.58
CA ALA A 490 4.38 -4.73 2.49
C ALA A 490 3.65 -5.18 3.78
N LEU A 491 3.09 -6.39 3.81
CA LEU A 491 2.45 -6.97 5.00
C LEU A 491 3.39 -7.82 5.85
N HIS A 492 4.65 -7.95 5.47
CA HIS A 492 5.64 -8.79 6.14
C HIS A 492 6.78 -7.93 6.69
N ASP A 493 7.25 -8.26 7.90
CA ASP A 493 8.44 -7.61 8.48
C ASP A 493 9.67 -7.83 7.59
N ARG A 494 9.79 -9.06 7.05
CA ARG A 494 10.81 -9.48 6.08
C ARG A 494 10.38 -9.19 4.66
N TRP A 495 10.15 -7.92 4.36
CA TRP A 495 9.53 -7.47 3.10
C TRP A 495 10.33 -7.91 1.86
N ALA A 496 11.65 -7.96 1.91
CA ALA A 496 12.48 -8.34 0.76
C ALA A 496 12.33 -9.83 0.43
N GLU A 497 12.40 -10.69 1.45
CA GLU A 497 12.21 -12.14 1.32
C GLU A 497 10.77 -12.46 0.89
N ALA A 498 9.79 -11.78 1.48
CA ALA A 498 8.39 -11.90 1.10
C ALA A 498 8.14 -11.46 -0.35
N PHE A 499 8.84 -10.43 -0.83
CA PHE A 499 8.75 -9.99 -2.23
C PHE A 499 9.26 -11.08 -3.19
N VAL A 500 10.43 -11.66 -2.90
CA VAL A 500 11.03 -12.74 -3.71
C VAL A 500 10.14 -13.99 -3.69
N ALA A 501 9.70 -14.43 -2.50
CA ALA A 501 8.77 -15.54 -2.34
C ALA A 501 7.49 -15.28 -3.14
N GLY A 502 6.97 -14.07 -3.06
CA GLY A 502 5.75 -13.69 -3.75
C GLY A 502 5.84 -13.73 -5.27
N LEU A 503 6.99 -13.36 -5.84
CA LEU A 503 7.27 -13.51 -7.26
C LEU A 503 7.41 -14.99 -7.67
N ALA A 504 8.05 -15.81 -6.83
CA ALA A 504 8.18 -17.25 -7.07
C ALA A 504 6.81 -17.94 -7.09
N PHE A 505 5.93 -17.62 -6.14
CA PHE A 505 4.56 -18.15 -6.09
C PHE A 505 3.70 -17.65 -7.26
N SER A 506 3.82 -16.36 -7.64
CA SER A 506 3.18 -15.84 -8.86
C SER A 506 3.67 -16.56 -10.12
N TRP A 507 4.97 -16.86 -10.24
CA TRP A 507 5.50 -17.65 -11.36
C TRP A 507 4.92 -19.06 -11.39
N LEU A 508 4.87 -19.77 -10.26
CA LEU A 508 4.28 -21.12 -10.18
C LEU A 508 2.80 -21.14 -10.58
N ALA A 509 2.02 -20.15 -10.13
CA ALA A 509 0.61 -20.04 -10.45
C ALA A 509 0.34 -19.68 -11.92
N ARG A 510 1.34 -19.14 -12.64
CA ARG A 510 1.17 -18.56 -14.00
C ARG A 510 2.00 -19.22 -15.10
N ARG A 511 2.96 -20.07 -14.76
CA ARG A 511 3.71 -20.86 -15.75
C ARG A 511 2.76 -21.73 -16.58
N SER A 512 3.24 -22.22 -17.72
CA SER A 512 2.44 -23.11 -18.56
C SER A 512 1.98 -24.34 -17.77
N GLY A 513 0.65 -24.58 -17.73
CA GLY A 513 0.05 -25.65 -16.93
C GLY A 513 0.01 -25.41 -15.41
N GLY A 514 0.47 -24.24 -14.94
CA GLY A 514 0.48 -23.86 -13.53
C GLY A 514 -0.93 -23.71 -12.96
N ARG A 515 -1.07 -24.09 -11.69
CA ARG A 515 -2.33 -23.99 -10.94
C ARG A 515 -2.13 -23.17 -9.69
N ILE A 516 -3.18 -22.56 -9.17
CA ILE A 516 -3.10 -21.85 -7.89
C ILE A 516 -2.74 -22.80 -6.75
N ALA A 517 -3.18 -24.07 -6.82
CA ALA A 517 -2.79 -25.10 -5.87
C ALA A 517 -1.27 -25.37 -5.85
N ASP A 518 -0.55 -25.17 -6.96
CA ASP A 518 0.92 -25.32 -6.98
C ASP A 518 1.59 -24.27 -6.09
N ALA A 519 1.12 -23.01 -6.16
CA ALA A 519 1.59 -21.92 -5.32
C ALA A 519 1.22 -22.16 -3.84
N ILE A 520 -0.01 -22.61 -3.57
CA ILE A 520 -0.46 -22.94 -2.20
C ILE A 520 0.40 -24.06 -1.59
N LEU A 521 0.66 -25.13 -2.34
CA LEU A 521 1.48 -26.25 -1.87
C LEU A 521 2.94 -25.83 -1.66
N ALA A 522 3.52 -25.05 -2.57
CA ALA A 522 4.88 -24.53 -2.43
C ALA A 522 5.01 -23.63 -1.19
N HIS A 523 4.06 -22.73 -0.99
CA HIS A 523 4.02 -21.83 0.17
C HIS A 523 3.78 -22.61 1.47
N GLY A 524 2.83 -23.55 1.50
CA GLY A 524 2.59 -24.40 2.67
C GLY A 524 3.79 -25.27 3.04
N LEU A 525 4.50 -25.82 2.05
CA LEU A 525 5.76 -26.52 2.29
C LEU A 525 6.84 -25.58 2.83
N ALA A 526 6.98 -24.38 2.25
CA ALA A 526 7.96 -23.41 2.72
C ALA A 526 7.73 -23.09 4.20
N ASN A 527 6.50 -22.73 4.55
CA ASN A 527 6.10 -22.44 5.92
C ASN A 527 6.23 -23.65 6.84
N GLY A 528 5.97 -24.86 6.34
CA GLY A 528 6.16 -26.11 7.09
C GLY A 528 7.61 -26.35 7.48
N LEU A 529 8.54 -26.14 6.53
CA LEU A 529 9.98 -26.29 6.78
C LEU A 529 10.51 -25.20 7.73
N ILE A 530 10.07 -23.95 7.55
CA ILE A 530 10.43 -22.83 8.46
C ILE A 530 9.90 -23.11 9.87
N PHE A 531 8.65 -23.57 9.99
CA PHE A 531 8.07 -23.95 11.28
C PHE A 531 8.80 -25.11 11.94
N ALA A 532 9.17 -26.15 11.19
CA ALA A 532 9.98 -27.26 11.71
C ALA A 532 11.37 -26.79 12.18
N ALA A 533 12.01 -25.88 11.44
CA ALA A 533 13.28 -25.28 11.84
C ALA A 533 13.13 -24.44 13.14
N ALA A 534 12.05 -23.67 13.28
CA ALA A 534 11.75 -22.91 14.48
C ALA A 534 11.57 -23.83 15.70
N LEU A 535 10.85 -24.96 15.54
CA LEU A 535 10.71 -25.96 16.60
C LEU A 535 12.04 -26.61 16.97
N ALA A 536 12.87 -26.97 15.99
CA ALA A 536 14.14 -27.65 16.22
C ALA A 536 15.19 -26.74 16.90
N THR A 537 15.17 -25.44 16.59
CA THR A 537 16.16 -24.48 17.10
C THR A 537 15.65 -23.66 18.29
N GLY A 538 14.36 -23.71 18.59
CA GLY A 538 13.70 -22.84 19.56
C GLY A 538 13.53 -21.38 19.09
N ARG A 539 13.91 -21.06 17.85
CA ARG A 539 13.88 -19.72 17.28
C ARG A 539 12.54 -19.43 16.61
N PHE A 540 11.56 -18.99 17.40
CA PHE A 540 10.23 -18.67 16.89
C PHE A 540 10.13 -17.30 16.21
N GLU A 541 11.18 -16.48 16.27
CA GLU A 541 11.29 -15.19 15.57
C GLU A 541 11.37 -15.34 14.04
N ILE A 542 11.61 -16.55 13.52
CA ILE A 542 11.71 -16.79 12.07
C ILE A 542 10.35 -17.05 11.40
N ILE A 543 9.26 -17.25 12.17
CA ILE A 543 7.92 -17.66 11.68
C ILE A 543 6.83 -16.61 11.85
#